data_AF-A0A1S6U9U0-F1
#
_entry.id   AF-A0A1S6U9U0-F1
#
_cell.length_a   1.000
_cell.length_b   1.000
_cell.length_c   1.000
_cell.angle_alpha   90.00
_cell.angle_beta   90.00
_cell.angle_gamma   90.00
#
_symmetry.space_group_name_H-M   'P 1'
#
loop_
_entity.id
_entity.type
_entity.pdbx_description
1 polymer ?
#
loop_
_entity_poly.entity_id
_entity_poly.type
_entity_poly.pdbx_seq_one_letter_code
_entity_poly.pdbx_strand_id
1 'polypeptide(L)' 'MEKIKNLFVKIDRSDINENMKNLITDGHIDSFDIVMLVNEIEALYKKPLSANFIDESNFESFESIQNMLKIAYGA' A
#
# COMPACT_ATOMS: atom_id res chain seq x y z
N MET A 1 -8.15 -5.74 5.95
CA MET A 1 -8.51 -4.98 4.74
C MET A 1 -8.90 -3.53 5.01
N GLU A 2 -9.75 -3.20 5.98
CA GLU A 2 -10.13 -1.80 6.28
C GLU A 2 -8.95 -0.83 6.47
N LYS A 3 -7.91 -1.22 7.21
CA LYS A 3 -6.70 -0.38 7.39
C LYS A 3 -6.05 -0.01 6.06
N ILE A 4 -5.95 -0.97 5.13
CA ILE A 4 -5.32 -0.76 3.82
C ILE A 4 -6.21 0.13 2.97
N LYS A 5 -7.53 -0.09 2.98
CA LYS A 5 -8.49 0.79 2.33
C LYS A 5 -8.36 2.25 2.80
N ASN A 6 -8.19 2.45 4.11
CA ASN A 6 -8.00 3.78 4.68
C ASN A 6 -6.68 4.44 4.25
N LEU A 7 -5.61 3.68 3.96
CA LEU A 7 -4.39 4.25 3.39
C LEU A 7 -4.67 4.86 2.02
N PHE A 8 -5.39 4.16 1.14
CA PHE A 8 -5.78 4.68 -0.16
C PHE A 8 -6.68 5.91 -0.07
N VAL A 9 -7.66 5.91 0.84
CA VAL A 9 -8.53 7.09 1.05
C VAL A 9 -7.73 8.33 1.44
N LYS A 10 -6.67 8.18 2.25
CA LYS A 10 -5.84 9.32 2.68
C LYS A 10 -4.98 9.93 1.57
N ILE A 11 -4.74 9.18 0.50
CA ILE A 11 -3.99 9.65 -0.67
C ILE A 11 -4.93 10.00 -1.83
N ASP A 12 -6.19 10.31 -1.51
CA ASP A 12 -7.25 10.64 -2.47
C ASP A 12 -7.61 9.52 -3.47
N ARG A 13 -7.24 8.27 -3.17
CA ARG A 13 -7.52 7.06 -3.96
C ARG A 13 -8.72 6.27 -3.44
N SER A 14 -9.83 6.96 -3.22
CA SER A 14 -11.07 6.34 -2.72
C SER A 14 -11.76 5.40 -3.73
N ASP A 15 -11.33 5.42 -4.99
CA ASP A 15 -11.73 4.51 -6.06
C ASP A 15 -11.19 3.08 -5.88
N ILE A 16 -10.09 2.94 -5.13
CA ILE A 16 -9.39 1.67 -4.94
C ILE A 16 -10.04 0.82 -3.83
N ASN A 17 -10.27 -0.46 -4.11
CA ASN A 17 -10.90 -1.38 -3.16
C ASN A 17 -10.28 -2.79 -3.18
N GLU A 18 -10.58 -3.56 -2.14
CA GLU A 18 -10.00 -4.87 -1.85
C GLU A 18 -10.27 -5.97 -2.90
N ASN A 19 -11.24 -5.77 -3.80
CA ASN A 19 -11.50 -6.71 -4.90
C ASN A 19 -10.64 -6.41 -6.14
N MET A 20 -9.98 -5.26 -6.19
CA MET A 20 -9.08 -4.89 -7.28
C MET A 20 -7.75 -5.62 -7.12
N LYS A 21 -7.23 -6.10 -8.26
CA LYS A 21 -5.93 -6.77 -8.37
C LYS A 21 -5.12 -6.04 -9.42
N ASN A 22 -3.84 -6.39 -9.52
CA ASN A 22 -2.93 -5.82 -10.52
C ASN A 22 -2.93 -4.28 -10.47
N LEU A 23 -2.93 -3.70 -9.26
CA LEU A 23 -3.13 -2.26 -9.07
C LEU A 23 -2.12 -1.43 -9.86
N ILE A 24 -0.89 -1.91 -10.02
CA ILE A 24 0.13 -1.22 -10.81
C ILE A 24 0.03 -1.63 -12.27
N THR A 25 0.00 -2.94 -12.54
CA THR A 25 -0.01 -3.47 -13.92
C THR A 25 -1.20 -2.98 -14.75
N ASP A 26 -2.39 -2.86 -14.13
CA ASP A 26 -3.61 -2.35 -14.80
C ASP A 26 -3.68 -0.81 -14.82
N GLY A 27 -2.65 -0.13 -14.30
CA GLY A 27 -2.53 1.33 -14.29
C GLY A 27 -3.49 2.01 -13.32
N HIS A 28 -3.97 1.28 -12.30
CA HIS A 28 -4.81 1.89 -11.27
C HIS A 28 -3.98 2.83 -10.41
N ILE A 29 -2.78 2.44 -9.99
CA ILE A 29 -1.88 3.27 -9.19
C ILE A 29 -0.52 3.40 -9.88
N ASP A 30 0.17 4.51 -9.65
CA ASP A 30 1.49 4.78 -10.22
C ASP A 30 2.58 4.94 -9.15
N SER A 31 3.79 5.32 -9.57
CA SER A 31 4.92 5.52 -8.67
C SER A 31 4.71 6.67 -7.68
N PHE A 32 3.90 7.67 -8.00
CA PHE A 32 3.57 8.76 -7.09
C PHE A 32 2.61 8.29 -6.00
N ASP A 33 1.59 7.50 -6.36
CA ASP A 33 0.71 6.86 -5.40
C ASP A 33 1.49 5.97 -4.42
N ILE A 34 2.47 5.19 -4.91
CA ILE A 34 3.33 4.33 -4.06
C ILE A 34 4.09 5.18 -3.04
N VAL A 35 4.69 6.30 -3.45
CA VAL A 35 5.40 7.20 -2.52
C VAL A 35 4.45 7.74 -1.45
N MET A 36 3.23 8.13 -1.82
CA MET A 36 2.23 8.60 -0.87
C MET A 36 1.77 7.49 0.09
N LEU A 37 1.54 6.27 -0.42
CA LEU A 37 1.20 5.11 0.39
C LEU A 37 2.30 4.80 1.41
N VAL A 38 3.57 4.80 0.98
CA VAL A 38 4.71 4.58 1.89
C VAL A 38 4.71 5.62 3.00
N ASN A 39 4.55 6.90 2.68
CA ASN A 39 4.47 7.96 3.69
C ASN A 39 3.33 7.74 4.69
N GLU A 40 2.14 7.34 4.22
CA GLU A 40 0.99 7.06 5.10
C GLU A 40 1.18 5.80 5.96
N ILE A 41 1.84 4.77 5.41
CA ILE A 41 2.22 3.57 6.15
C ILE A 41 3.19 3.93 7.28
N GLU A 42 4.24 4.70 6.98
CA GLU A 42 5.23 5.13 7.96
C GLU A 42 4.60 6.00 9.05
N ALA A 43 3.69 6.90 8.68
CA ALA A 43 2.92 7.71 9.62
C ALA A 43 2.02 6.85 10.53
N LEU A 44 1.37 5.82 9.97
CA LEU A 44 0.51 4.90 10.72
C LEU A 44 1.29 4.07 11.76
N TYR A 45 2.46 3.53 11.38
CA TYR A 45 3.27 2.68 12.25
C TYR A 45 4.32 3.44 13.06
N LYS A 46 4.48 4.75 12.79
CA LYS A 46 5.50 5.63 13.40
C LYS A 46 6.92 5.09 13.26
N LYS A 47 7.18 4.38 12.16
CA LYS A 47 8.43 3.69 11.86
C LYS A 47 8.65 3.66 10.35
N PRO A 48 9.89 3.85 9.87
CA PRO A 48 10.19 3.79 8.45
C PRO A 48 9.89 2.40 7.88
N LEU A 49 9.48 2.34 6.63
CA LEU A 49 9.35 1.11 5.87
C LEU A 49 10.71 0.78 5.26
N SER A 50 11.18 -0.46 5.41
CA SER A 50 12.44 -0.85 4.80
C SER A 50 12.38 -0.70 3.27
N ALA A 51 13.43 -0.15 2.66
CA ALA A 51 13.53 0.02 1.21
C ALA A 51 13.33 -1.29 0.43
N ASN A 52 13.63 -2.44 1.04
CA ASN A 52 13.40 -3.77 0.45
C ASN A 52 11.90 -4.08 0.23
N PHE A 53 10.99 -3.34 0.88
CA PHE A 53 9.55 -3.48 0.68
C PHE A 53 8.99 -2.51 -0.38
N ILE A 54 9.79 -1.53 -0.83
CA ILE A 54 9.41 -0.61 -1.90
C ILE A 54 9.67 -1.28 -3.26
N ASP A 55 8.94 -2.35 -3.49
CA ASP A 55 8.93 -3.15 -4.72
C ASP A 55 7.50 -3.24 -5.23
N GLU A 56 7.29 -3.09 -6.54
CA GLU A 56 5.96 -3.05 -7.18
C GLU A 56 5.09 -4.25 -6.77
N SER A 57 5.68 -5.44 -6.62
CA SER A 57 4.94 -6.65 -6.26
C SER A 57 4.22 -6.56 -4.90
N ASN A 58 4.74 -5.76 -3.97
CA ASN A 58 4.12 -5.52 -2.67
C ASN A 58 2.89 -4.61 -2.74
N PHE A 59 2.70 -3.89 -3.86
CA PHE A 59 1.63 -2.92 -4.05
C PHE A 59 0.61 -3.35 -5.13
N GLU A 60 0.77 -4.54 -5.74
CA GLU A 60 -0.14 -5.05 -6.77
C GLU A 60 -1.55 -5.41 -6.26
N SER A 61 -1.72 -5.59 -4.95
CA SER A 61 -3.03 -5.92 -4.38
C SER A 61 -3.09 -5.61 -2.89
N PHE A 62 -4.30 -5.59 -2.33
CA PHE A 62 -4.51 -5.48 -0.89
C PHE A 62 -3.88 -6.63 -0.12
N GLU A 63 -3.89 -7.84 -0.70
CA GLU A 63 -3.27 -9.03 -0.11
C GLU A 63 -1.74 -8.87 -0.05
N SER A 64 -1.12 -8.40 -1.14
CA SER A 64 0.32 -8.11 -1.20
C SER A 64 0.72 -7.07 -0.15
N ILE A 65 -0.04 -5.96 -0.05
CA ILE A 65 0.21 -4.91 0.93
C ILE A 65 0.04 -5.46 2.35
N GLN A 66 -0.99 -6.26 2.60
CA GLN A 66 -1.19 -6.87 3.92
C GLN A 66 -0.02 -7.77 4.31
N ASN A 67 0.47 -8.60 3.38
CA ASN A 67 1.61 -9.47 3.62
C ASN A 67 2.88 -8.67 3.91
N MET A 68 3.16 -7.63 3.12
CA MET A 68 4.26 -6.71 3.34
C MET A 68 4.20 -6.09 4.75
N LEU A 69 3.05 -5.54 5.14
CA LEU A 69 2.87 -4.91 6.46
C LEU A 69 3.04 -5.90 7.62
N LYS A 70 2.59 -7.15 7.44
CA LYS A 70 2.76 -8.21 8.43
C LYS A 70 4.23 -8.55 8.64
N ILE A 71 5.02 -8.63 7.57
CA ILE A 71 6.46 -8.91 7.65
C ILE A 71 7.21 -7.69 8.22
N ALA A 72 6.87 -6.48 7.77
CA ALA A 72 7.55 -5.25 8.17
C ALA A 72 7.31 -4.87 9.64
N TYR A 73 6.08 -5.06 10.14
CA TYR A 73 5.66 -4.54 11.45
C TYR A 73 5.02 -5.56 12.39
N GLY A 74 4.81 -6.81 11.96
CA GLY A 74 4.09 -7.82 12.76
C GLY A 74 2.58 -7.55 12.87
N ALA A 75 2.02 -6.86 11.87
CA ALA A 75 0.63 -6.38 11.84
C ALA A 75 -0.41 -7.40 11.33
#